data_AF-A0A7Y7DV23-F1
#
_entry.id   AF-A0A7Y7DV23-F1
#
_cell.length_a   1.000
_cell.length_b   1.000
_cell.length_c   1.000
_cell.angle_alpha   90.00
_cell.angle_beta   90.00
_cell.angle_gamma   90.00
#
_symmetry.space_group_name_H-M   'P 1'
#
loop_
_entity.id
_entity.type
_entity.pdbx_description
1 polymer ?
#
loop_
_entity_poly.entity_id
_entity_poly.type
_entity_poly.pdbx_seq_one_letter_code
_entity_poly.pdbx_strand_id
1 'polypeptide(L)'
;MKRLIEFFYKRDKSKLKKLTQDEYFKKVVENIPEEYLEKAYDRAWEAKNHEIDNYWKRGNYFWAFQVAAFAGYFTVLGSNAYQNNPQVLYAIVGIGIVTSFAWTLTNSGSKIWQRHWEIHLDLLERKITEPMYKLVTTKKTYSVTKLNDIVSTFFIIIWIILAIKYFLDHVSFNYEGTKVDYIVILLTLSTLMFVLAMFKGHGRGRFGRRKDKPLYLRDYEVDEIRKKNCLWYSKEHF
;
A
#
# COMPACT_ATOMS: atom_id res chain seq x y z
N MET A 1 14.43 -22.70 3.38
CA MET A 1 14.19 -22.73 1.91
C MET A 1 12.75 -22.37 1.51
N LYS A 2 11.70 -23.06 2.00
CA LYS A 2 10.29 -22.73 1.65
C LYS A 2 9.88 -21.26 1.93
N ARG A 3 10.26 -20.68 3.07
CA ARG A 3 9.97 -19.27 3.41
C ARG A 3 10.63 -18.27 2.44
N LEU A 4 11.81 -18.60 1.91
CA LEU A 4 12.53 -17.75 0.96
C LEU A 4 11.83 -17.76 -0.41
N ILE A 5 11.42 -18.95 -0.87
CA ILE A 5 10.66 -19.10 -2.12
C ILE A 5 9.29 -18.40 -2.01
N GLU A 6 8.61 -18.51 -0.86
CA GLU A 6 7.35 -17.80 -0.60
C GLU A 6 7.49 -16.27 -0.55
N PHE A 7 8.67 -15.75 -0.21
CA PHE A 7 8.97 -14.33 -0.25
C PHE A 7 8.99 -13.80 -1.69
N PHE A 8 9.54 -14.57 -2.65
CA PHE A 8 9.65 -14.19 -4.05
C PHE A 8 8.43 -14.56 -4.90
N TYR A 9 7.76 -15.65 -4.54
CA TYR A 9 6.65 -16.16 -5.32
C TYR A 9 5.72 -17.00 -4.44
N LYS A 10 4.49 -16.53 -4.28
CA LYS A 10 3.44 -17.28 -3.58
C LYS A 10 2.35 -17.66 -4.57
N ARG A 11 2.04 -18.94 -4.75
CA ARG A 11 1.07 -19.44 -5.76
C ARG A 11 -0.29 -19.76 -5.13
N ASP A 12 -0.90 -18.79 -4.47
CA ASP A 12 -2.24 -18.99 -3.89
C ASP A 12 -3.27 -18.48 -4.89
N LYS A 13 -4.11 -19.38 -5.40
CA LYS A 13 -5.17 -19.02 -6.35
C LYS A 13 -6.26 -18.25 -5.61
N SER A 14 -6.74 -17.17 -6.22
CA SER A 14 -7.90 -16.45 -5.70
C SER A 14 -9.10 -17.39 -5.62
N LYS A 15 -9.71 -17.51 -4.44
CA LYS A 15 -10.95 -18.28 -4.22
C LYS A 15 -12.19 -17.37 -4.26
N LEU A 16 -12.05 -16.14 -4.76
CA LEU A 16 -13.14 -15.19 -4.87
C LEU A 16 -14.13 -15.65 -5.94
N LYS A 17 -15.42 -15.56 -5.63
CA LYS A 17 -16.51 -15.70 -6.61
C LYS A 17 -16.97 -14.31 -7.02
N LYS A 18 -17.22 -14.10 -8.31
CA LYS A 18 -17.81 -12.86 -8.81
C LYS A 18 -19.27 -12.82 -8.34
N LEU A 19 -19.69 -11.68 -7.80
CA LEU A 19 -21.06 -11.44 -7.36
C LEU A 19 -21.72 -10.52 -8.39
N THR A 20 -22.96 -10.81 -8.79
CA THR A 20 -23.76 -9.87 -9.58
C THR A 20 -24.34 -8.77 -8.69
N GLN A 21 -24.84 -7.68 -9.30
CA GLN A 21 -25.51 -6.63 -8.52
C GLN A 21 -26.77 -7.17 -7.83
N ASP A 22 -27.56 -7.99 -8.51
CA ASP A 22 -28.79 -8.56 -7.94
C ASP A 22 -28.49 -9.50 -6.75
N GLU A 23 -27.44 -10.32 -6.87
CA GLU A 23 -26.98 -11.17 -5.75
C GLU A 23 -26.49 -10.34 -4.56
N TYR A 24 -25.89 -9.18 -4.81
CA TYR A 24 -25.51 -8.22 -3.77
C TYR A 24 -26.75 -7.63 -3.09
N PHE A 25 -27.71 -7.13 -3.85
CA PHE A 25 -28.96 -6.57 -3.30
C PHE A 25 -29.71 -7.60 -2.46
N LYS A 26 -29.84 -8.83 -2.96
CA LYS A 26 -30.46 -9.92 -2.20
C LYS A 26 -29.76 -10.20 -0.88
N LYS A 27 -28.41 -10.14 -0.87
CA LYS A 27 -27.60 -10.50 0.31
C LYS A 27 -27.46 -9.37 1.32
N VAL A 28 -27.42 -8.12 0.87
CA VAL A 28 -27.04 -6.95 1.69
C VAL A 28 -28.19 -5.96 1.85
N VAL A 29 -29.26 -6.05 1.07
CA VAL A 29 -30.27 -4.98 0.97
C VAL A 29 -31.71 -5.46 1.15
N GLU A 30 -32.10 -6.59 0.55
CA GLU A 30 -33.51 -7.04 0.45
C GLU A 30 -34.13 -7.44 1.81
N ASN A 31 -33.33 -7.90 2.77
CA ASN A 31 -33.81 -8.41 4.07
C ASN A 31 -33.17 -7.70 5.28
N ILE A 32 -32.64 -6.49 5.10
CA ILE A 32 -31.99 -5.72 6.17
C ILE A 32 -32.88 -4.52 6.52
N PRO A 33 -33.15 -4.27 7.83
CA PRO A 33 -33.92 -3.10 8.25
C PRO A 33 -33.20 -1.81 7.86
N GLU A 34 -33.97 -0.77 7.57
CA GLU A 34 -33.49 0.53 7.06
C GLU A 34 -32.42 1.17 7.95
N GLU A 35 -32.60 1.14 9.28
CA GLU A 35 -31.63 1.66 10.26
C GLU A 35 -30.22 1.02 10.10
N TYR A 36 -30.15 -0.27 9.80
CA TYR A 36 -28.87 -0.95 9.59
C TYR A 36 -28.25 -0.61 8.23
N LEU A 37 -29.08 -0.30 7.23
CA LEU A 37 -28.63 0.14 5.92
C LEU A 37 -28.05 1.54 5.98
N GLU A 38 -28.70 2.47 6.68
CA GLU A 38 -28.17 3.81 6.97
C GLU A 38 -26.81 3.73 7.66
N LYS A 39 -26.71 2.94 8.74
CA LYS A 39 -25.42 2.70 9.42
C LYS A 39 -24.36 2.08 8.51
N ALA A 40 -24.74 1.22 7.58
CA ALA A 40 -23.81 0.64 6.61
C ALA A 40 -23.34 1.67 5.59
N TYR A 41 -24.22 2.57 5.14
CA TYR A 41 -23.91 3.67 4.25
C TYR A 41 -22.96 4.68 4.91
N ASP A 42 -23.25 5.09 6.15
CA ASP A 42 -22.38 5.98 6.92
C ASP A 42 -20.99 5.39 7.11
N ARG A 43 -20.91 4.11 7.48
CA ARG A 43 -19.62 3.40 7.59
C ARG A 43 -18.87 3.32 6.27
N ALA A 44 -19.57 3.09 5.16
CA ALA A 44 -18.94 3.08 3.84
C ALA A 44 -18.42 4.48 3.46
N TRP A 45 -19.13 5.54 3.84
CA TRP A 45 -18.73 6.93 3.63
C TRP A 45 -17.49 7.28 4.47
N GLU A 46 -17.51 6.96 5.75
CA GLU A 46 -16.36 7.09 6.66
C GLU A 46 -15.14 6.32 6.16
N ALA A 47 -15.32 5.06 5.76
CA ALA A 47 -14.23 4.24 5.25
C ALA A 47 -13.63 4.80 3.95
N LYS A 48 -14.46 5.33 3.05
CA LYS A 48 -13.99 6.03 1.84
C LYS A 48 -13.15 7.25 2.21
N ASN A 49 -13.64 8.12 3.10
CA ASN A 49 -12.92 9.32 3.52
C ASN A 49 -11.60 8.95 4.20
N HIS A 50 -11.61 7.93 5.05
CA HIS A 50 -10.41 7.38 5.68
C HIS A 50 -9.38 6.89 4.65
N GLU A 51 -9.83 6.21 3.58
CA GLU A 51 -8.92 5.78 2.49
C GLU A 51 -8.39 6.94 1.65
N ILE A 52 -9.14 8.05 1.50
CA ILE A 52 -8.65 9.27 0.87
C ILE A 52 -7.55 9.91 1.72
N ASP A 53 -7.77 10.05 3.03
CA ASP A 53 -6.78 10.61 3.95
C ASP A 53 -5.50 9.77 4.00
N ASN A 54 -5.67 8.45 4.12
CA ASN A 54 -4.53 7.54 4.14
C ASN A 54 -3.77 7.55 2.82
N TYR A 55 -4.44 7.74 1.69
CA TYR A 55 -3.78 7.90 0.40
C TYR A 55 -2.82 9.10 0.41
N TRP A 56 -3.27 10.25 0.92
CA TRP A 56 -2.41 11.43 1.04
C TRP A 56 -1.27 11.24 2.04
N LYS A 57 -1.55 10.67 3.21
CA LYS A 57 -0.52 10.36 4.22
C LYS A 57 0.57 9.46 3.64
N ARG A 58 0.19 8.38 2.94
CA ARG A 58 1.12 7.48 2.26
C ARG A 58 1.93 8.21 1.19
N GLY A 59 1.27 9.04 0.38
CA GLY A 59 1.93 9.87 -0.64
C GLY A 59 3.02 10.78 -0.04
N ASN A 60 2.74 11.42 1.09
CA ASN A 60 3.70 12.31 1.75
C ASN A 60 4.98 11.59 2.19
N TYR A 61 4.86 10.37 2.73
CA TYR A 61 6.05 9.58 3.12
C TYR A 61 6.95 9.28 1.92
N PHE A 62 6.35 8.85 0.79
CA PHE A 62 7.13 8.56 -0.40
C PHE A 62 7.75 9.81 -1.02
N TRP A 63 7.03 10.94 -1.03
CA TRP A 63 7.61 12.23 -1.41
C TRP A 63 8.83 12.58 -0.57
N ALA A 64 8.75 12.44 0.75
CA ALA A 64 9.87 12.70 1.65
C ALA A 64 11.08 11.80 1.34
N PHE A 65 10.85 10.50 1.12
CA PHE A 65 11.92 9.58 0.73
C PHE A 65 12.57 9.96 -0.60
N GLN A 66 11.78 10.35 -1.60
CA GLN A 66 12.30 10.76 -2.90
C GLN A 66 13.14 12.05 -2.79
N VAL A 67 12.64 13.06 -2.09
CA VAL A 67 13.37 14.33 -1.89
C VAL A 67 14.68 14.08 -1.15
N ALA A 68 14.66 13.28 -0.08
CA ALA A 68 15.86 12.93 0.68
C ALA A 68 16.86 12.14 -0.19
N ALA A 69 16.40 11.20 -1.01
CA ALA A 69 17.25 10.44 -1.91
C ALA A 69 17.89 11.33 -2.98
N PHE A 70 17.14 12.27 -3.59
CA PHE A 70 17.72 13.23 -4.54
C PHE A 70 18.72 14.17 -3.89
N ALA A 71 18.41 14.69 -2.69
CA ALA A 71 19.33 15.53 -1.95
C ALA A 71 20.64 14.78 -1.64
N GLY A 72 20.54 13.54 -1.16
CA GLY A 72 21.70 12.67 -0.94
C GLY A 72 22.48 12.42 -2.23
N TYR A 73 21.78 12.12 -3.33
CA TYR A 73 22.40 11.88 -4.64
C TYR A 73 23.23 13.08 -5.11
N PHE A 74 22.65 14.28 -5.12
CA PHE A 74 23.37 15.48 -5.56
C PHE A 74 24.49 15.88 -4.60
N THR A 75 24.32 15.66 -3.30
CA THR A 75 25.36 15.90 -2.29
C THR A 75 26.58 15.01 -2.54
N VAL A 76 26.35 13.70 -2.74
CA VAL A 76 27.45 12.76 -3.02
C VAL A 76 28.11 13.09 -4.36
N LEU A 77 27.32 13.36 -5.40
CA LEU A 77 27.81 13.69 -6.74
C LEU A 77 28.75 14.92 -6.76
N GLY A 78 28.44 15.95 -5.96
CA GLY A 78 29.26 17.16 -5.84
C GLY A 78 30.45 17.05 -4.87
N SER A 79 30.64 15.91 -4.22
CA SER A 79 31.66 15.72 -3.17
C SER A 79 32.85 14.89 -3.62
N ASN A 80 33.98 15.03 -2.91
CA ASN A 80 35.16 14.15 -3.10
C ASN A 80 34.86 12.68 -2.77
N ALA A 81 33.76 12.39 -2.04
CA ALA A 81 33.36 11.01 -1.73
C ALA A 81 33.00 10.23 -2.99
N TYR A 82 32.50 10.89 -4.04
CA TYR A 82 32.22 10.23 -5.31
C TYR A 82 33.48 9.71 -6.01
N GLN A 83 34.58 10.46 -5.94
CA GLN A 83 35.86 10.05 -6.53
C GLN A 83 36.46 8.85 -5.81
N ASN A 84 36.29 8.79 -4.49
CA ASN A 84 36.87 7.72 -3.66
C ASN A 84 35.97 6.48 -3.58
N ASN A 85 34.65 6.66 -3.54
CA ASN A 85 33.65 5.60 -3.32
C ASN A 85 32.39 5.83 -4.17
N PRO A 86 32.46 5.67 -5.50
CA PRO A 86 31.31 5.90 -6.39
C PRO A 86 30.13 4.97 -6.09
N GLN A 87 30.36 3.82 -5.45
CA GLN A 87 29.33 2.84 -5.10
C GLN A 87 28.27 3.41 -4.15
N VAL A 88 28.63 4.40 -3.32
CA VAL A 88 27.68 5.08 -2.41
C VAL A 88 26.60 5.80 -3.21
N LEU A 89 26.96 6.42 -4.34
CA LEU A 89 25.99 7.07 -5.23
C LEU A 89 25.01 6.04 -5.80
N TYR A 90 25.52 4.87 -6.20
CA TYR A 90 24.70 3.78 -6.73
C TYR A 90 23.75 3.18 -5.68
N ALA A 91 24.17 3.09 -4.42
CA ALA A 91 23.30 2.66 -3.32
C ALA A 91 22.08 3.60 -3.17
N ILE A 92 22.29 4.92 -3.30
CA ILE A 92 21.20 5.90 -3.28
C ILE A 92 20.26 5.70 -4.47
N VAL A 93 20.78 5.41 -5.66
CA VAL A 93 19.96 5.08 -6.84
C VAL A 93 19.10 3.84 -6.56
N GLY A 94 19.66 2.78 -5.98
CA GLY A 94 18.92 1.58 -5.58
C GLY A 94 17.77 1.89 -4.60
N ILE A 95 18.03 2.70 -3.57
CA ILE A 95 17.00 3.19 -2.64
C ILE A 95 15.91 3.96 -3.39
N GLY A 96 16.30 4.85 -4.30
CA GLY A 96 15.40 5.62 -5.15
C GLY A 96 14.45 4.73 -5.97
N ILE A 97 14.99 3.69 -6.63
CA ILE A 97 14.20 2.71 -7.39
C ILE A 97 13.23 1.95 -6.48
N VAL A 98 13.71 1.39 -5.36
CA VAL A 98 12.88 0.58 -4.46
C VAL A 98 11.73 1.41 -3.88
N THR A 99 12.02 2.63 -3.41
CA THR A 99 11.03 3.50 -2.79
C THR A 99 10.03 4.06 -3.79
N SER A 100 10.46 4.44 -4.99
CA SER A 100 9.54 4.90 -6.06
C SER A 100 8.67 3.77 -6.59
N PHE A 101 9.20 2.55 -6.73
CA PHE A 101 8.42 1.38 -7.12
C PHE A 101 7.38 1.00 -6.06
N ALA A 102 7.77 1.00 -4.78
CA ALA A 102 6.84 0.79 -3.67
C ALA A 102 5.73 1.85 -3.64
N TRP A 103 6.06 3.10 -3.98
CA TRP A 103 5.09 4.18 -4.09
C TRP A 103 4.03 3.90 -5.18
N THR A 104 4.43 3.51 -6.38
CA THR A 104 3.50 3.17 -7.48
C THR A 104 2.58 2.00 -7.11
N LEU A 105 3.11 0.95 -6.48
CA LEU A 105 2.29 -0.16 -6.00
C LEU A 105 1.30 0.26 -4.91
N THR A 106 1.73 1.13 -4.00
CA THR A 106 0.88 1.66 -2.92
C THR A 106 -0.23 2.56 -3.48
N ASN A 107 0.07 3.39 -4.48
CA ASN A 107 -0.92 4.21 -5.19
C ASN A 107 -1.97 3.31 -5.85
N SER A 108 -1.52 2.25 -6.53
CA SER A 108 -2.40 1.26 -7.16
C SER A 108 -3.28 0.53 -6.14
N GLY A 109 -2.72 0.11 -5.01
CA GLY A 109 -3.47 -0.52 -3.93
C GLY A 109 -4.52 0.39 -3.30
N SER A 110 -4.17 1.66 -3.07
CA SER A 110 -5.08 2.67 -2.52
C SER A 110 -6.29 2.92 -3.43
N LYS A 111 -6.06 3.01 -4.75
CA LYS A 111 -7.14 3.18 -5.74
C LYS A 111 -8.14 2.03 -5.72
N ILE A 112 -7.67 0.79 -5.53
CA ILE A 112 -8.54 -0.39 -5.46
C ILE A 112 -9.47 -0.30 -4.25
N TRP A 113 -8.94 0.10 -3.09
CA TRP A 113 -9.72 0.24 -1.87
C TRP A 113 -10.68 1.44 -1.90
N GLN A 114 -10.27 2.57 -2.47
CA GLN A 114 -11.18 3.69 -2.70
C GLN A 114 -12.35 3.27 -3.58
N ARG A 115 -12.07 2.67 -4.75
CA ARG A 115 -13.12 2.19 -5.66
C ARG A 115 -14.01 1.13 -5.02
N HIS A 116 -13.47 0.28 -4.16
CA HIS A 116 -14.24 -0.71 -3.43
C HIS A 116 -15.33 -0.06 -2.58
N TRP A 117 -15.00 0.97 -1.81
CA TRP A 117 -15.96 1.70 -0.99
C TRP A 117 -16.89 2.58 -1.81
N GLU A 118 -16.41 3.19 -2.91
CA GLU A 118 -17.26 3.91 -3.86
C GLU A 118 -18.37 3.02 -4.43
N ILE A 119 -18.06 1.77 -4.79
CA ILE A 119 -19.06 0.81 -5.28
C ILE A 119 -20.09 0.48 -4.19
N HIS A 120 -19.67 0.30 -2.94
CA HIS A 120 -20.60 0.04 -1.84
C HIS A 120 -21.54 1.23 -1.61
N LEU A 121 -21.02 2.46 -1.65
CA LEU A 121 -21.83 3.67 -1.59
C LEU A 121 -22.80 3.77 -2.76
N ASP A 122 -22.35 3.53 -3.99
CA ASP A 122 -23.20 3.55 -5.18
C ASP A 122 -24.37 2.56 -5.07
N LEU A 123 -24.13 1.37 -4.52
CA LEU A 123 -25.16 0.34 -4.38
C LEU A 123 -26.13 0.64 -3.23
N LEU A 124 -25.64 1.14 -2.10
CA LEU A 124 -26.45 1.46 -0.92
C LEU A 124 -27.28 2.74 -1.09
N GLU A 125 -26.73 3.76 -1.75
CA GLU A 125 -27.40 5.04 -1.99
C GLU A 125 -28.79 4.83 -2.58
N ARG A 126 -28.96 3.90 -3.53
CA ARG A 126 -30.25 3.63 -4.20
C ARG A 126 -31.43 3.36 -3.27
N LYS A 127 -31.18 2.89 -2.03
CA LYS A 127 -32.23 2.56 -1.07
C LYS A 127 -32.37 3.59 0.06
N ILE A 128 -31.33 4.39 0.32
CA ILE A 128 -31.27 5.26 1.51
C ILE A 128 -31.43 6.73 1.11
N THR A 129 -30.81 7.14 0.02
CA THR A 129 -30.71 8.54 -0.39
C THR A 129 -31.02 8.71 -1.87
N GLU A 130 -31.43 9.91 -2.25
CA GLU A 130 -31.44 10.32 -3.66
C GLU A 130 -30.01 10.27 -4.22
N PRO A 131 -29.80 10.14 -5.56
CA PRO A 131 -28.50 9.82 -6.18
C PRO A 131 -27.46 10.97 -6.15
N MET A 132 -27.28 11.63 -5.02
CA MET A 132 -26.42 12.79 -4.81
C MET A 132 -24.96 12.53 -5.16
N TYR A 133 -24.45 11.34 -4.86
CA TYR A 133 -23.07 10.95 -5.14
C TYR A 133 -22.83 10.66 -6.62
N LYS A 134 -23.84 10.14 -7.33
CA LYS A 134 -23.74 9.80 -8.77
C LYS A 134 -23.97 11.00 -9.69
N LEU A 135 -24.57 12.06 -9.20
CA LEU A 135 -24.81 13.28 -9.96
C LEU A 135 -23.48 14.03 -10.17
N VAL A 136 -23.05 14.11 -11.43
CA VAL A 136 -21.80 14.77 -11.84
C VAL A 136 -22.08 15.99 -12.70
N THR A 137 -21.31 17.06 -12.49
CA THR A 137 -21.44 18.33 -13.23
C THR A 137 -20.66 18.35 -14.54
N THR A 138 -19.73 17.42 -14.74
CA THR A 138 -18.85 17.38 -15.91
C THR A 138 -18.66 15.95 -16.43
N LYS A 139 -18.48 15.84 -17.75
CA LYS A 139 -18.15 14.58 -18.42
C LYS A 139 -16.67 14.20 -18.29
N LYS A 140 -15.79 15.17 -17.97
CA LYS A 140 -14.33 14.97 -17.91
C LYS A 140 -13.74 15.69 -16.70
N THR A 141 -12.87 14.99 -15.98
CA THR A 141 -12.11 15.54 -14.84
C THR A 141 -10.74 14.88 -14.74
N TYR A 142 -9.78 15.56 -14.10
CA TYR A 142 -8.47 15.01 -13.79
C TYR A 142 -8.53 14.26 -12.47
N SER A 143 -8.14 12.99 -12.49
CA SER A 143 -8.06 12.19 -11.27
C SER A 143 -6.72 12.42 -10.58
N VAL A 144 -6.77 12.97 -9.37
CA VAL A 144 -5.59 13.20 -8.52
C VAL A 144 -4.77 11.92 -8.33
N THR A 145 -5.45 10.79 -8.13
CA THR A 145 -4.77 9.50 -7.97
C THR A 145 -4.10 9.00 -9.25
N LYS A 146 -4.64 9.30 -10.43
CA LYS A 146 -4.00 9.00 -11.71
C LYS A 146 -2.78 9.89 -11.95
N LEU A 147 -2.88 11.19 -11.65
CA LEU A 147 -1.75 12.11 -11.79
C LEU A 147 -0.58 11.69 -10.89
N ASN A 148 -0.84 11.36 -9.63
CA ASN A 148 0.21 10.93 -8.71
C ASN A 148 0.87 9.60 -9.11
N ASP A 149 0.11 8.71 -9.75
CA ASP A 149 0.63 7.45 -10.29
C ASP A 149 1.63 7.69 -11.42
N ILE A 150 1.31 8.64 -12.32
CA ILE A 150 2.23 9.11 -13.36
C ILE A 150 3.49 9.70 -12.73
N VAL A 151 3.35 10.56 -11.71
CA VAL A 151 4.49 11.16 -11.00
C VAL A 151 5.38 10.09 -10.36
N SER A 152 4.80 9.11 -9.66
CA SER A 152 5.58 8.02 -9.06
C SER A 152 6.33 7.19 -10.13
N THR A 153 5.69 6.97 -11.29
CA THR A 153 6.32 6.26 -12.42
C THR A 153 7.45 7.08 -13.04
N PHE A 154 7.28 8.40 -13.14
CA PHE A 154 8.31 9.31 -13.62
C PHE A 154 9.58 9.25 -12.76
N PHE A 155 9.44 9.20 -11.43
CA PHE A 155 10.60 9.02 -10.56
C PHE A 155 11.32 7.68 -10.77
N ILE A 156 10.60 6.59 -10.98
CA ILE A 156 11.22 5.29 -11.33
C ILE A 156 12.09 5.45 -12.59
N ILE A 157 11.55 6.10 -13.63
CA ILE A 157 12.27 6.34 -14.89
C ILE A 157 13.54 7.16 -14.65
N ILE A 158 13.45 8.24 -13.87
CA ILE A 158 14.64 9.06 -13.51
C ILE A 158 15.70 8.18 -12.85
N TRP A 159 15.34 7.39 -11.84
CA TRP A 159 16.31 6.55 -11.15
C TRP A 159 16.92 5.47 -12.05
N ILE A 160 16.15 4.90 -12.99
CA ILE A 160 16.66 3.98 -14.00
C ILE A 160 17.66 4.69 -14.93
N ILE A 161 17.36 5.91 -15.38
CA ILE A 161 18.29 6.70 -16.21
C ILE A 161 19.58 6.98 -15.45
N LEU A 162 19.51 7.35 -14.17
CA LEU A 162 20.69 7.56 -13.33
C LEU A 162 21.48 6.26 -13.10
N ALA A 163 20.80 5.12 -12.95
CA ALA A 163 21.45 3.81 -12.87
C ALA A 163 22.21 3.50 -14.17
N ILE A 164 21.59 3.71 -15.33
CA ILE A 164 22.22 3.51 -16.64
C ILE A 164 23.43 4.44 -16.79
N LYS A 165 23.28 5.73 -16.46
CA LYS A 165 24.39 6.70 -16.48
C LYS A 165 25.57 6.21 -15.64
N TYR A 166 25.31 5.74 -14.42
CA TYR A 166 26.35 5.20 -13.56
C TYR A 166 27.11 4.04 -14.23
N PHE A 167 26.39 3.10 -14.86
CA PHE A 167 27.05 2.00 -15.58
C PHE A 167 27.84 2.49 -16.79
N LEU A 168 27.35 3.48 -17.54
CA LEU A 168 28.07 4.03 -18.69
C LEU A 168 29.39 4.71 -18.28
N ASP A 169 29.40 5.40 -17.14
CA ASP A 169 30.60 6.10 -16.65
C ASP A 169 31.65 5.15 -16.06
N HIS A 170 31.21 4.04 -15.44
CA HIS A 170 32.09 3.15 -14.66
C HIS A 170 32.35 1.77 -15.27
N VAL A 171 31.56 1.34 -16.26
CA VAL A 171 31.76 0.06 -16.97
C VAL A 171 32.39 0.36 -18.33
N SER A 172 33.72 0.41 -18.37
CA SER A 172 34.47 0.41 -19.63
C SER A 172 34.69 -1.03 -20.10
N PHE A 173 34.14 -1.37 -21.27
CA PHE A 173 34.43 -2.64 -21.96
C PHE A 173 35.78 -2.53 -22.69
N ASN A 174 36.88 -2.39 -21.93
CA ASN A 174 38.21 -2.59 -22.50
C ASN A 174 38.61 -4.06 -22.38
N TYR A 175 39.02 -4.63 -23.51
CA TYR A 175 39.30 -6.06 -23.72
C TYR A 175 40.42 -6.62 -22.79
N GLU A 176 41.19 -5.77 -22.12
CA GLU A 176 42.32 -6.16 -21.27
C GLU A 176 42.02 -6.24 -19.76
N GLY A 177 40.77 -6.04 -19.34
CA GLY A 177 40.38 -6.32 -17.95
C GLY A 177 39.28 -5.39 -17.46
N THR A 178 38.05 -5.87 -17.50
CA THR A 178 36.94 -5.24 -16.81
C THR A 178 37.17 -5.34 -15.31
N LYS A 179 37.48 -4.22 -14.64
CA LYS A 179 37.41 -4.14 -13.17
C LYS A 179 35.94 -4.13 -12.77
N VAL A 180 35.38 -5.33 -12.59
CA VAL A 180 34.00 -5.51 -12.17
C VAL A 180 33.85 -5.09 -10.71
N ASP A 181 33.01 -4.08 -10.46
CA ASP A 181 32.67 -3.69 -9.10
C ASP A 181 31.61 -4.63 -8.51
N TYR A 182 32.07 -5.57 -7.68
CA TYR A 182 31.20 -6.56 -7.04
C TYR A 182 30.16 -5.93 -6.10
N ILE A 183 30.44 -4.76 -5.51
CA ILE A 183 29.51 -4.07 -4.62
C ILE A 183 28.32 -3.54 -5.44
N VAL A 184 28.60 -2.92 -6.60
CA VAL A 184 27.56 -2.43 -7.51
C VAL A 184 26.69 -3.57 -8.03
N ILE A 185 27.30 -4.72 -8.40
CA ILE A 185 26.54 -5.91 -8.81
C ILE A 185 25.64 -6.39 -7.68
N LEU A 186 26.16 -6.51 -6.46
CA LEU A 186 25.39 -6.95 -5.29
C LEU A 186 24.22 -6.01 -5.01
N LEU A 187 24.43 -4.70 -5.09
CA LEU A 187 23.38 -3.68 -4.94
C LEU A 187 22.32 -3.77 -6.03
N THR A 188 22.74 -4.03 -7.27
CA THR A 188 21.83 -4.22 -8.42
C THR A 188 20.96 -5.45 -8.22
N LEU A 189 21.57 -6.58 -7.88
CA LEU A 189 20.88 -7.84 -7.61
C LEU A 189 19.92 -7.70 -6.42
N SER A 190 20.35 -7.03 -5.35
CA SER A 190 19.50 -6.73 -4.19
C SER A 190 18.30 -5.88 -4.59
N THR A 191 18.52 -4.80 -5.35
CA THR A 191 17.44 -3.92 -5.83
C THR A 191 16.42 -4.69 -6.68
N LEU A 192 16.89 -5.47 -7.66
CA LEU A 192 16.03 -6.31 -8.50
C LEU A 192 15.27 -7.35 -7.67
N MET A 193 15.95 -7.98 -6.71
CA MET A 193 15.38 -8.95 -5.80
C MET A 193 14.21 -8.34 -5.00
N PHE A 194 14.37 -7.15 -4.44
CA PHE A 194 13.30 -6.46 -3.72
C PHE A 194 12.15 -6.03 -4.63
N VAL A 195 12.43 -5.48 -5.81
CA VAL A 195 11.40 -5.12 -6.81
C VAL A 195 10.57 -6.34 -7.21
N LEU A 196 11.22 -7.48 -7.47
CA LEU A 196 10.54 -8.74 -7.80
C LEU A 196 9.71 -9.26 -6.62
N ALA A 197 10.24 -9.21 -5.39
CA ALA A 197 9.50 -9.62 -4.19
C ALA A 197 8.26 -8.73 -3.96
N MET A 198 8.36 -7.42 -4.23
CA MET A 198 7.22 -6.50 -4.16
C MET A 198 6.17 -6.83 -5.23
N PHE A 199 6.58 -7.11 -6.47
CA PHE A 199 5.64 -7.29 -7.58
C PHE A 199 4.99 -8.68 -7.64
N LYS A 200 5.77 -9.75 -7.48
CA LYS A 200 5.33 -11.15 -7.66
C LYS A 200 5.21 -11.93 -6.35
N GLY A 201 5.91 -11.48 -5.32
CA GLY A 201 6.08 -12.21 -4.08
C GLY A 201 5.22 -11.66 -2.95
N HIS A 202 5.90 -11.35 -1.84
CA HIS A 202 5.32 -10.95 -0.56
C HIS A 202 4.53 -9.64 -0.62
N GLY A 203 4.86 -8.72 -1.53
CA GLY A 203 4.21 -7.41 -1.60
C GLY A 203 2.74 -7.46 -2.06
N ARG A 204 2.25 -8.57 -2.60
CA ARG A 204 0.87 -8.67 -3.10
C ARG A 204 -0.12 -8.99 -1.98
N GLY A 205 -1.04 -8.06 -1.71
CA GLY A 205 -2.26 -8.35 -0.94
C GLY A 205 -3.19 -9.30 -1.70
N ARG A 206 -3.77 -10.30 -1.00
CA ARG A 206 -4.74 -11.24 -1.58
C ARG A 206 -5.94 -11.41 -0.67
N PHE A 207 -7.13 -11.30 -1.24
CA PHE A 207 -8.43 -11.46 -0.57
C PHE A 207 -8.87 -12.93 -0.41
N GLY A 208 -7.92 -13.86 -0.34
CA GLY A 208 -8.22 -15.28 -0.16
C GLY A 208 -8.78 -15.61 1.23
N ARG A 209 -9.36 -16.82 1.38
CA ARG A 209 -9.80 -17.33 2.68
C ARG A 209 -8.58 -17.39 3.62
N ARG A 210 -8.57 -16.57 4.67
CA ARG A 210 -7.57 -16.69 5.73
C ARG A 210 -7.78 -18.06 6.36
N LYS A 211 -6.75 -18.91 6.43
CA LYS A 211 -6.83 -20.14 7.22
C LYS A 211 -7.20 -19.71 8.64
N ASP A 212 -8.26 -20.29 9.19
CA ASP A 212 -8.75 -19.98 10.52
C ASP A 212 -7.58 -20.11 11.49
N LYS A 213 -7.07 -18.97 11.97
CA LYS A 213 -6.08 -18.98 13.04
C LYS A 213 -6.86 -19.25 14.32
N PRO A 214 -6.46 -20.22 15.14
CA PRO A 214 -7.13 -20.44 16.42
C PRO A 214 -7.15 -19.12 17.21
N LEU A 215 -8.33 -18.73 17.67
CA LEU A 215 -8.49 -17.63 18.60
C LEU A 215 -8.25 -18.18 19.99
N TYR A 216 -7.35 -17.54 20.73
CA TYR A 216 -7.06 -17.89 22.11
C TYR A 216 -7.71 -16.83 23.00
N LEU A 217 -8.50 -17.28 23.98
CA LEU A 217 -8.99 -16.41 25.03
C LEU A 217 -7.82 -16.13 25.99
N ARG A 218 -7.55 -14.86 26.28
CA ARG A 218 -6.59 -14.50 27.33
C ARG A 218 -7.18 -14.91 28.68
N ASP A 219 -6.38 -15.55 29.51
CA ASP A 219 -6.75 -15.77 30.92
C ASP A 219 -6.68 -14.43 31.67
N TYR A 220 -7.79 -14.03 32.29
CA TYR A 220 -7.85 -12.86 33.16
C TYR A 220 -8.76 -13.16 34.34
N GLU A 221 -8.22 -13.04 35.55
CA GLU A 221 -9.04 -12.95 36.76
C GLU A 221 -9.62 -11.54 36.81
N VAL A 222 -10.96 -11.45 36.81
CA VAL A 222 -11.63 -10.22 37.21
C VAL A 222 -11.52 -10.18 38.73
N ASP A 223 -10.52 -9.45 39.23
CA ASP A 223 -10.41 -9.16 40.66
C ASP A 223 -11.79 -8.75 41.21
N GLU A 224 -12.14 -9.30 42.38
CA GLU A 224 -13.42 -9.22 43.10
C GLU A 224 -13.95 -7.80 43.42
N ILE A 225 -13.39 -6.75 42.83
CA ILE A 225 -13.78 -5.35 42.99
C ILE A 225 -15.26 -5.13 42.61
N ARG A 226 -15.84 -5.96 41.73
CA ARG A 226 -17.27 -5.86 41.39
C ARG A 226 -18.22 -6.45 42.44
N LYS A 227 -17.77 -7.39 43.29
CA LYS A 227 -18.62 -7.93 44.39
C LYS A 227 -18.82 -6.90 45.50
N LYS A 228 -17.82 -6.05 45.80
CA LYS A 228 -17.99 -4.99 46.80
C LYS A 228 -18.92 -3.87 46.34
N ASN A 229 -18.90 -3.50 45.05
CA ASN A 229 -19.73 -2.39 44.56
C ASN A 229 -21.21 -2.76 44.34
N CYS A 230 -21.56 -4.05 44.21
CA CYS A 230 -22.97 -4.47 44.20
C CYS A 230 -23.58 -4.58 45.61
N LEU A 231 -22.77 -4.68 46.67
CA LEU A 231 -23.25 -4.73 48.06
C LEU A 231 -23.58 -3.33 48.64
N TRP A 232 -23.07 -2.26 48.04
CA TRP A 232 -23.42 -0.89 48.43
C TRP A 232 -24.79 -0.44 47.89
N TYR A 233 -25.19 -0.92 46.70
CA TYR A 233 -26.48 -0.54 46.11
C TYR A 233 -27.70 -1.25 46.74
N SER A 234 -27.49 -2.29 47.55
CA SER A 234 -28.59 -3.02 48.22
C SER A 234 -28.82 -2.62 49.67
N LYS A 235 -28.07 -1.65 50.22
CA LYS A 235 -28.17 -1.23 51.63
C LYS A 235 -28.70 0.19 51.85
N GLU A 236 -28.95 0.96 50.78
CA GLU A 236 -29.50 2.32 50.89
C GLU A 236 -30.99 2.43 50.49
N HIS A 237 -31.64 1.30 50.20
CA HIS A 237 -33.07 1.23 49.93
C HIS A 237 -33.73 0.10 50.73
N PHE A 238 -33.77 0.25 52.05
CA PHE A 238 -34.74 -0.38 52.96
C PHE A 238 -34.93 0.51 54.18
#